data_AF-A0A537FH70-F1
#
_entry.id   AF-A0A537FH70-F1
#
_cell.length_a   1.000
_cell.length_b   1.000
_cell.length_c   1.000
_cell.angle_alpha   90.00
_cell.angle_beta   90.00
_cell.angle_gamma   90.00
#
_symmetry.space_group_name_H-M   'P 1'
#
loop_
_entity.id
_entity.type
_entity.pdbx_description
1 polymer ?
#
loop_
_entity_poly.entity_id
_entity_poly.type
_entity_poly.pdbx_seq_one_letter_code
_entity_poly.pdbx_strand_id
1 'polypeptide(L)'
;MPQSGFLKPRIVDVQNLSPNHARVTMEPFERGYGHTLGNALRRVLLSSMPGHAPTEVQIAGVVHEYSTLDGVREDVVDILLNLKGVVFRLHNRAEAILSLKKKGDGPVTAADIEPAHDVEIVNPDHVVAHLASGGKLEMQIKVESGRGYLPGNMRYLPEETKGIGRVILDASFSPVRRVSYAVESARVEQRTDLDKLIMDIETNGAIEPEEAIRYAARVLVDQLSVFAQLEGTAMPTEQPKSPAVDPILLRPVDDLELTVRSANCLKAENIYYIGDLIQRTETELLKTPNLGRKSLNEIKEVLASRGLTLGMKLENWPPAGLEHRTGAAARGRADDHPRQEALARQPPPRVRPPARPRYRR
;
A
#
# COMPACT_ATOMS: atom_id res chain seq x y z
N MET A 1 17.71 27.75 -13.28
CA MET A 1 17.48 26.30 -13.35
C MET A 1 16.05 26.09 -13.80
N PRO A 2 15.77 25.55 -14.99
CA PRO A 2 14.38 25.36 -15.39
C PRO A 2 13.78 24.23 -14.56
N GLN A 3 12.53 24.41 -14.13
CA GLN A 3 11.80 23.50 -13.26
C GLN A 3 11.73 22.10 -13.89
N SER A 4 12.54 21.16 -13.40
CA SER A 4 12.57 19.75 -13.83
C SER A 4 11.39 18.96 -13.24
N GLY A 5 10.16 19.43 -13.49
CA GLY A 5 8.95 18.68 -13.22
C GLY A 5 8.54 17.89 -14.46
N PHE A 6 8.20 16.61 -14.30
CA PHE A 6 7.55 15.84 -15.36
C PHE A 6 6.28 16.57 -15.84
N LEU A 7 6.11 16.64 -17.16
CA LEU A 7 4.85 17.15 -17.73
C LEU A 7 3.70 16.24 -17.30
N LYS A 8 2.63 16.84 -16.78
CA LYS A 8 1.42 16.08 -16.45
C LYS A 8 0.64 15.85 -17.74
N PRO A 9 0.45 14.58 -18.17
CA PRO A 9 -0.30 14.26 -19.37
C PRO A 9 -1.75 14.71 -19.19
N ARG A 10 -2.38 15.18 -20.26
CA ARG A 10 -3.80 15.50 -20.31
C ARG A 10 -4.49 14.56 -21.28
N ILE A 11 -5.76 14.28 -21.02
CA ILE A 11 -6.60 13.61 -22.02
C ILE A 11 -6.84 14.65 -23.10
N VAL A 12 -6.37 14.35 -24.31
CA VAL A 12 -6.48 15.28 -25.44
C VAL A 12 -7.70 14.96 -26.28
N ASP A 13 -8.01 13.67 -26.45
CA ASP A 13 -9.13 13.26 -27.31
C ASP A 13 -9.71 11.91 -26.85
N VAL A 14 -11.03 11.81 -26.90
CA VAL A 14 -11.79 10.57 -26.66
C VAL A 14 -12.76 10.42 -27.82
N GLN A 15 -12.42 9.54 -28.76
CA GLN A 15 -13.25 9.22 -29.92
C GLN A 15 -14.07 7.97 -29.61
N ASN A 16 -15.38 8.14 -29.46
CA ASN A 16 -16.31 7.02 -29.34
C ASN A 16 -16.66 6.53 -30.75
N LEU A 17 -16.03 5.43 -31.18
CA LEU A 17 -16.27 4.82 -32.49
C LEU A 17 -17.59 4.03 -32.49
N SER A 18 -17.93 3.41 -31.35
CA SER A 18 -19.22 2.77 -31.10
C SER A 18 -19.54 2.83 -29.60
N PRO A 19 -20.76 2.48 -29.16
CA PRO A 19 -21.11 2.45 -27.73
C PRO A 19 -20.15 1.60 -26.87
N ASN A 20 -19.58 0.54 -27.48
CA ASN A 20 -18.71 -0.40 -26.80
C ASN A 20 -17.23 -0.25 -27.24
N HIS A 21 -16.90 0.76 -28.04
CA HIS A 21 -15.57 0.94 -28.63
C HIS A 21 -15.15 2.40 -28.57
N ALA A 22 -14.10 2.69 -27.80
CA ALA A 22 -13.52 4.01 -27.73
C ALA A 22 -12.02 3.98 -28.03
N ARG A 23 -11.55 5.08 -28.63
CA ARG A 23 -10.15 5.40 -28.79
C ARG A 23 -9.81 6.62 -27.94
N VAL A 24 -8.87 6.45 -27.01
CA VAL A 24 -8.44 7.47 -26.07
C VAL A 24 -7.01 7.87 -26.36
N THR A 25 -6.79 9.18 -26.50
CA THR A 25 -5.49 9.77 -26.78
C THR A 25 -5.04 10.64 -25.61
N MET A 26 -3.82 10.37 -25.13
CA MET A 26 -3.20 11.08 -24.01
C MET A 26 -1.84 11.60 -24.41
N GLU A 27 -1.60 12.89 -24.16
CA GLU A 27 -0.32 13.58 -24.40
C GLU A 27 -0.22 14.84 -23.50
N PRO A 28 0.99 15.37 -23.23
CA PRO A 28 2.29 14.78 -23.52
C PRO A 28 2.77 13.81 -22.43
N PHE A 29 3.44 12.75 -22.84
CA PHE A 29 4.27 11.91 -21.97
C PHE A 29 5.74 12.18 -22.20
N GLU A 30 6.57 12.04 -21.17
CA GLU A 30 8.02 11.96 -21.38
C GLU A 30 8.39 10.70 -22.17
N ARG A 31 9.52 10.75 -22.85
CA ARG A 31 10.02 9.65 -23.67
C ARG A 31 10.07 8.32 -22.89
N GLY A 32 9.45 7.28 -23.44
CA GLY A 32 9.38 5.93 -22.87
C GLY A 32 8.22 5.71 -21.90
N TYR A 33 7.58 6.77 -21.39
CA TYR A 33 6.41 6.63 -20.52
C TYR A 33 5.18 6.14 -21.30
N GLY A 34 5.08 6.45 -22.60
CA GLY A 34 3.98 5.97 -23.44
C GLY A 34 3.90 4.44 -23.47
N HIS A 35 5.04 3.77 -23.69
CA HIS A 35 5.12 2.31 -23.68
C HIS A 35 4.87 1.71 -22.29
N THR A 36 5.44 2.33 -21.26
CA THR A 36 5.34 1.84 -19.88
C THR A 36 3.89 1.88 -19.40
N LEU A 37 3.24 3.03 -19.55
CA LEU A 37 1.85 3.23 -19.12
C LEU A 37 0.85 2.52 -20.04
N GLY A 38 1.06 2.53 -21.35
CA GLY A 38 0.22 1.81 -22.30
C GLY A 38 0.19 0.30 -22.03
N ASN A 39 1.35 -0.30 -21.80
CA ASN A 39 1.44 -1.72 -21.45
C ASN A 39 0.85 -2.01 -20.07
N ALA A 40 1.12 -1.17 -19.06
CA ALA A 40 0.58 -1.35 -17.72
C ALA A 40 -0.95 -1.28 -17.71
N LEU A 41 -1.55 -0.24 -18.31
CA LEU A 41 -3.00 -0.08 -18.43
C LEU A 41 -3.62 -1.24 -19.22
N ARG A 42 -3.02 -1.66 -20.33
CA ARG A 42 -3.48 -2.82 -21.11
C ARG A 42 -3.56 -4.08 -20.26
N ARG A 43 -2.55 -4.35 -19.42
CA ARG A 43 -2.54 -5.53 -18.54
C ARG A 43 -3.65 -5.47 -17.50
N VAL A 44 -3.84 -4.31 -16.87
CA VAL A 44 -4.89 -4.14 -15.84
C VAL A 44 -6.28 -4.29 -16.45
N LEU A 45 -6.52 -3.67 -17.62
CA LEU A 45 -7.79 -3.76 -18.35
C LEU A 45 -8.15 -5.19 -18.74
N LEU A 46 -7.18 -6.03 -19.12
CA LEU A 46 -7.44 -7.42 -19.50
C LEU A 46 -7.50 -8.39 -18.32
N SER A 47 -6.89 -8.06 -17.18
CA SER A 47 -6.70 -9.03 -16.08
C SER A 47 -7.52 -8.74 -14.83
N SER A 48 -7.75 -7.47 -14.49
CA SER A 48 -8.18 -7.08 -13.13
C SER A 48 -9.51 -6.33 -13.09
N MET A 49 -10.17 -6.22 -14.24
CA MET A 49 -11.50 -5.61 -14.33
C MET A 49 -12.54 -6.50 -13.63
N PRO A 50 -13.40 -5.93 -12.78
CA PRO A 50 -14.53 -6.64 -12.22
C PRO A 50 -15.56 -6.88 -13.32
N GLY A 51 -16.18 -8.05 -13.28
CA GLY A 51 -17.33 -8.34 -14.13
C GLY A 51 -18.06 -9.57 -13.66
N HIS A 52 -19.00 -10.03 -14.48
CA HIS A 52 -19.96 -11.07 -14.11
C HIS A 52 -20.02 -12.13 -15.19
N ALA A 53 -20.11 -13.38 -14.77
CA ALA A 53 -20.13 -14.51 -15.68
C ALA A 53 -21.03 -15.63 -15.13
N PRO A 54 -21.65 -16.44 -16.02
CA PRO A 54 -22.33 -17.66 -15.61
C PRO A 54 -21.29 -18.68 -15.13
N THR A 55 -21.60 -19.34 -14.02
CA THR A 55 -20.64 -20.21 -13.32
C THR A 55 -21.13 -21.63 -13.16
N GLU A 56 -22.44 -21.79 -12.95
CA GLU A 56 -23.09 -23.08 -12.84
C GLU A 56 -24.39 -23.04 -13.62
N VAL A 57 -24.72 -24.15 -14.28
CA VAL A 57 -25.97 -24.31 -15.01
C VAL A 57 -26.59 -25.64 -14.63
N GLN A 58 -27.88 -25.62 -14.34
CA GLN A 58 -28.68 -26.81 -14.14
C GLN A 58 -29.80 -26.82 -15.17
N ILE A 59 -29.76 -27.79 -16.09
CA ILE A 59 -30.72 -27.92 -17.19
C ILE A 59 -31.67 -29.09 -16.87
N ALA A 60 -32.97 -28.88 -17.02
CA ALA A 60 -33.95 -29.93 -16.79
C ALA A 60 -33.80 -31.07 -17.81
N GLY A 61 -33.67 -32.30 -17.32
CA GLY A 61 -33.51 -33.50 -18.17
C GLY A 61 -32.07 -33.80 -18.58
N VAL A 62 -31.10 -32.98 -18.18
CA VAL A 62 -29.68 -33.17 -18.48
C VAL A 62 -28.94 -33.68 -17.24
N VAL A 63 -28.21 -34.78 -17.40
CA VAL A 63 -27.40 -35.37 -16.33
C VAL A 63 -25.95 -34.91 -16.41
N HIS A 64 -25.43 -34.74 -17.62
CA HIS A 64 -24.05 -34.35 -17.91
C HIS A 64 -23.96 -33.50 -19.18
N GLU A 65 -22.86 -32.78 -19.37
CA GLU A 65 -22.64 -31.82 -20.47
C GLU A 65 -22.66 -32.42 -21.89
N TYR A 66 -22.38 -33.71 -22.05
CA TYR A 66 -22.36 -34.39 -23.37
C TYR A 66 -23.72 -34.95 -23.82
N SER A 67 -24.81 -34.67 -23.11
CA SER A 67 -26.14 -35.17 -23.52
C SER A 67 -26.77 -34.27 -24.57
N THR A 68 -27.68 -34.83 -25.35
CA THR A 68 -28.57 -34.08 -26.24
C THR A 68 -29.95 -33.89 -25.60
N LEU A 69 -30.65 -32.84 -25.98
CA LEU A 69 -31.98 -32.50 -25.47
C LEU A 69 -33.01 -32.64 -26.58
N ASP A 70 -34.06 -33.43 -26.34
CA ASP A 70 -35.12 -33.62 -27.33
C ASP A 70 -35.89 -32.32 -27.58
N GLY A 71 -36.07 -31.96 -28.85
CA GLY A 71 -36.69 -30.70 -29.26
C GLY A 71 -35.80 -29.45 -29.19
N VAL A 72 -34.50 -29.59 -28.92
CA VAL A 72 -33.49 -28.52 -29.07
C VAL A 72 -32.56 -28.87 -30.22
N ARG A 73 -32.20 -27.88 -31.06
CA ARG A 73 -31.35 -28.12 -32.23
C ARG A 73 -29.87 -28.29 -31.87
N GLU A 74 -29.39 -27.54 -30.88
CA GLU A 74 -28.02 -27.54 -30.39
C GLU A 74 -27.76 -28.61 -29.32
N ASP A 75 -26.51 -29.06 -29.23
CA ASP A 75 -26.05 -29.91 -28.14
C ASP A 75 -25.88 -29.10 -26.85
N VAL A 76 -25.89 -29.76 -25.68
CA VAL A 76 -25.73 -29.07 -24.39
C VAL A 76 -24.42 -28.29 -24.32
N VAL A 77 -23.32 -28.80 -24.88
CA VAL A 77 -22.03 -28.09 -24.95
C VAL A 77 -22.16 -26.75 -25.68
N ASP A 78 -22.86 -26.73 -26.81
CA ASP A 78 -23.08 -25.53 -27.61
C ASP A 78 -23.96 -24.52 -26.87
N ILE A 79 -25.00 -25.00 -26.17
CA ILE A 79 -25.85 -24.15 -25.31
C ILE A 79 -25.01 -23.50 -24.20
N LEU A 80 -24.14 -24.26 -23.55
CA LEU A 80 -23.25 -23.76 -22.50
C LEU A 80 -22.23 -22.74 -23.06
N LEU A 81 -21.71 -22.97 -24.27
CA LEU A 81 -20.81 -22.03 -24.95
C LEU A 81 -21.53 -20.73 -25.31
N ASN A 82 -22.75 -20.83 -25.86
CA ASN A 82 -23.57 -19.66 -26.18
C ASN A 82 -23.94 -18.88 -24.92
N LEU A 83 -24.22 -19.57 -23.81
CA LEU A 83 -24.51 -18.93 -22.53
C LEU A 83 -23.31 -18.13 -21.99
N LYS A 84 -22.07 -18.60 -22.19
CA LYS A 84 -20.86 -17.82 -21.86
C LYS A 84 -20.77 -16.50 -22.66
N GLY A 85 -21.48 -16.38 -23.78
CA GLY A 85 -21.57 -15.15 -24.58
C GLY A 85 -22.57 -14.11 -24.04
N VAL A 86 -23.43 -14.48 -23.09
CA VAL A 86 -24.39 -13.56 -22.48
C VAL A 86 -23.67 -12.66 -21.46
N VAL A 87 -23.92 -11.36 -21.56
CA VAL A 87 -23.32 -10.32 -20.74
C VAL A 87 -24.29 -9.93 -19.63
N PHE A 88 -23.93 -10.32 -18.41
CA PHE A 88 -24.69 -10.00 -17.20
C PHE A 88 -24.08 -8.80 -16.48
N ARG A 89 -24.93 -8.00 -15.84
CA ARG A 89 -24.55 -6.93 -14.93
C ARG A 89 -25.32 -7.10 -13.63
N LEU A 90 -24.62 -7.36 -12.53
CA LEU A 90 -25.24 -7.48 -11.20
C LEU A 90 -25.08 -6.17 -10.45
N HIS A 91 -26.18 -5.69 -9.87
CA HIS A 91 -26.21 -4.52 -9.01
C HIS A 91 -26.26 -4.97 -7.54
N ASN A 92 -25.33 -4.50 -6.70
CA ASN A 92 -25.34 -4.75 -5.25
C ASN A 92 -25.33 -6.22 -4.78
N ARG A 93 -25.01 -7.20 -5.63
CA ARG A 93 -24.84 -8.61 -5.24
C ARG A 93 -23.62 -9.26 -5.88
N ALA A 94 -23.05 -10.22 -5.16
CA ALA A 94 -21.93 -11.03 -5.63
C ALA A 94 -22.38 -12.28 -6.40
N GLU A 95 -23.59 -12.78 -6.14
CA GLU A 95 -24.16 -13.93 -6.83
C GLU A 95 -25.67 -13.76 -7.05
N ALA A 96 -26.18 -14.35 -8.13
CA ALA A 96 -27.60 -14.42 -8.46
C ALA A 96 -27.93 -15.73 -9.18
N ILE A 97 -29.14 -16.24 -8.96
CA ILE A 97 -29.68 -17.40 -9.69
C ILE A 97 -30.80 -16.90 -10.59
N LEU A 98 -30.71 -17.20 -11.87
CA LEU A 98 -31.66 -16.83 -12.91
C LEU A 98 -32.35 -18.08 -13.45
N SER A 99 -33.60 -17.95 -13.86
CA SER A 99 -34.35 -19.01 -14.55
C SER A 99 -34.61 -18.64 -15.99
N LEU A 100 -34.44 -19.60 -16.90
CA LEU A 100 -34.89 -19.51 -18.28
C LEU A 100 -35.92 -20.60 -18.52
N LYS A 101 -37.09 -20.22 -19.02
CA LYS A 101 -38.18 -21.13 -19.38
C LYS A 101 -38.77 -20.74 -20.72
N LYS A 102 -38.56 -21.56 -21.73
CA LYS A 102 -39.15 -21.35 -23.06
C LYS A 102 -39.75 -22.64 -23.61
N LYS A 103 -40.89 -22.49 -24.28
CA LYS A 103 -41.65 -23.56 -24.93
C LYS A 103 -42.12 -23.09 -26.29
N GLY A 104 -42.14 -24.00 -27.26
CA GLY A 104 -42.60 -23.73 -28.62
C GLY A 104 -41.45 -23.50 -29.59
N ASP A 105 -41.79 -23.47 -30.87
CA ASP A 105 -40.85 -23.33 -31.97
C ASP A 105 -40.25 -21.92 -32.01
N GLY A 106 -38.92 -21.82 -32.16
CA GLY A 106 -38.23 -20.54 -32.35
C GLY A 106 -36.90 -20.38 -31.57
N PRO A 107 -36.19 -19.25 -31.79
CA PRO A 107 -34.95 -18.97 -31.10
C PRO A 107 -35.20 -18.61 -29.62
N VAL A 108 -34.34 -19.16 -28.76
CA VAL A 108 -34.19 -18.80 -27.36
C VAL A 108 -33.10 -17.75 -27.28
N THR A 109 -33.46 -16.56 -26.82
CA THR A 109 -32.58 -15.40 -26.69
C THR A 109 -32.30 -15.09 -25.23
N ALA A 110 -31.28 -14.28 -24.95
CA ALA A 110 -30.97 -13.82 -23.60
C ALA A 110 -32.13 -13.00 -22.98
N ALA A 111 -32.98 -12.38 -23.81
CA ALA A 111 -34.19 -11.71 -23.36
C ALA A 111 -35.24 -12.65 -22.71
N ASP A 112 -35.18 -13.96 -23.00
CA ASP A 112 -36.09 -14.95 -22.43
C ASP A 112 -35.67 -15.44 -21.03
N ILE A 113 -34.50 -14.99 -20.54
CA ILE A 113 -34.05 -15.24 -19.17
C ILE A 113 -34.85 -14.31 -18.26
N GLU A 114 -35.46 -14.86 -17.21
CA GLU A 114 -36.19 -14.08 -16.20
C GLU A 114 -35.16 -13.36 -15.30
N PRO A 115 -34.96 -12.03 -15.44
CA PRO A 115 -33.99 -11.33 -14.63
C PRO A 115 -34.55 -11.10 -13.22
N ALA A 116 -33.71 -11.26 -12.21
CA ALA A 116 -34.02 -10.76 -10.88
C ALA A 116 -33.92 -9.22 -10.86
N HIS A 117 -34.53 -8.54 -9.88
CA HIS A 117 -34.52 -7.07 -9.78
C HIS A 117 -33.10 -6.47 -9.82
N ASP A 118 -32.12 -7.21 -9.29
CA ASP A 118 -30.73 -6.78 -9.15
C ASP A 118 -29.83 -7.21 -10.33
N VAL A 119 -30.41 -7.79 -11.39
CA VAL A 119 -29.66 -8.32 -12.55
C VAL A 119 -30.16 -7.70 -13.85
N GLU A 120 -29.21 -7.21 -14.63
CA GLU A 120 -29.45 -6.61 -15.94
C GLU A 120 -28.71 -7.44 -17.01
N ILE A 121 -29.39 -7.67 -18.13
CA ILE A 121 -28.85 -8.38 -19.31
C ILE A 121 -28.54 -7.33 -20.37
N VAL A 122 -27.26 -7.18 -20.71
CA VAL A 122 -26.80 -6.10 -21.58
C VAL A 122 -27.04 -6.41 -23.06
N ASN A 123 -26.98 -7.68 -23.44
CA ASN A 123 -27.18 -8.15 -24.82
C ASN A 123 -28.43 -9.05 -24.95
N PRO A 124 -29.64 -8.49 -24.87
CA PRO A 124 -30.89 -9.27 -24.90
C PRO A 124 -31.08 -10.08 -26.20
N ASP A 125 -30.54 -9.59 -27.32
CA ASP A 125 -30.66 -10.21 -28.64
C ASP A 125 -29.75 -11.44 -28.84
N HIS A 126 -28.90 -11.76 -27.85
CA HIS A 126 -27.96 -12.87 -27.97
C HIS A 126 -28.69 -14.22 -27.97
N VAL A 127 -28.49 -15.00 -29.02
CA VAL A 127 -29.13 -16.31 -29.17
C VAL A 127 -28.40 -17.36 -28.33
N VAL A 128 -29.16 -18.10 -27.53
CA VAL A 128 -28.66 -19.17 -26.67
C VAL A 128 -28.87 -20.54 -27.32
N ALA A 129 -30.05 -20.78 -27.88
CA ALA A 129 -30.42 -22.04 -28.53
C ALA A 129 -31.60 -21.86 -29.50
N HIS A 130 -31.93 -22.87 -30.30
CA HIS A 130 -33.12 -22.94 -31.14
C HIS A 130 -33.99 -24.13 -30.74
N LEU A 131 -35.27 -23.86 -30.49
CA LEU A 131 -36.27 -24.89 -30.19
C LEU A 131 -37.00 -25.32 -31.46
N ALA A 132 -37.14 -26.64 -31.62
CA ALA A 132 -38.01 -27.23 -32.62
C ALA A 132 -39.47 -27.26 -32.13
N SER A 133 -40.39 -27.59 -33.02
CA SER A 133 -41.83 -27.65 -32.73
C SER A 133 -42.14 -28.62 -31.60
N GLY A 134 -42.65 -28.10 -30.48
CA GLY A 134 -42.95 -28.86 -29.26
C GLY A 134 -41.79 -28.97 -28.26
N GLY A 135 -40.61 -28.41 -28.59
CA GLY A 135 -39.45 -28.35 -27.70
C GLY A 135 -39.69 -27.49 -26.46
N LYS A 136 -39.05 -27.89 -25.37
CA LYS A 136 -39.04 -27.17 -24.08
C LYS A 136 -37.61 -27.06 -23.59
N LEU A 137 -37.18 -25.85 -23.24
CA LEU A 137 -35.94 -25.61 -22.52
C LEU A 137 -36.25 -24.96 -21.17
N GLU A 138 -35.76 -25.59 -20.10
CA GLU A 138 -35.83 -25.07 -18.74
C GLU A 138 -34.46 -25.23 -18.10
N MET A 139 -33.87 -24.12 -17.68
CA MET A 139 -32.57 -24.12 -17.01
C MET A 139 -32.48 -23.06 -15.92
N GLN A 140 -31.67 -23.35 -14.90
CA GLN A 140 -31.25 -22.41 -13.88
C GLN A 140 -29.78 -22.06 -14.10
N ILE A 141 -29.48 -20.76 -14.07
CA ILE A 141 -28.15 -20.22 -14.35
C ILE A 141 -27.70 -19.48 -13.09
N LYS A 142 -26.59 -19.92 -12.49
CA LYS A 142 -25.90 -19.18 -11.44
C LYS A 142 -24.93 -18.19 -12.09
N VAL A 143 -25.06 -16.93 -11.75
CA VAL A 143 -24.15 -15.85 -12.19
C VAL A 143 -23.43 -15.31 -10.97
N GLU A 144 -22.11 -15.15 -11.07
CA GLU A 144 -21.30 -14.61 -9.98
C GLU A 144 -20.46 -13.42 -10.48
N SER A 145 -20.11 -12.54 -9.55
CA SER A 145 -19.12 -11.48 -9.75
C SER A 145 -17.73 -12.03 -9.47
N GLY A 146 -16.77 -11.66 -10.31
CA GLY A 146 -15.38 -12.08 -10.17
C GLY A 146 -14.43 -11.16 -10.90
N ARG A 147 -13.18 -11.61 -11.04
CA ARG A 147 -12.13 -10.92 -11.79
C ARG A 147 -11.33 -11.93 -12.61
N GLY A 148 -10.92 -11.51 -13.80
CA GLY A 148 -10.10 -12.34 -14.68
C GLY A 148 -10.82 -13.61 -15.13
N TYR A 149 -10.09 -14.72 -15.14
CA TYR A 149 -10.58 -16.02 -15.60
C TYR A 149 -10.42 -17.05 -14.49
N LEU A 150 -11.47 -17.81 -14.23
CA LEU A 150 -11.46 -18.92 -13.28
C LEU A 150 -11.97 -20.19 -13.99
N PRO A 151 -11.11 -21.20 -14.22
CA PRO A 151 -11.54 -22.44 -14.84
C PRO A 151 -12.45 -23.24 -13.90
N GLY A 152 -13.37 -24.01 -14.48
CA GLY A 152 -14.38 -24.76 -13.75
C GLY A 152 -13.77 -25.77 -12.76
N ASN A 153 -12.64 -26.37 -13.11
CA ASN A 153 -11.94 -27.38 -12.30
C ASN A 153 -11.25 -26.83 -11.02
N MET A 154 -10.91 -25.54 -11.00
CA MET A 154 -10.26 -24.90 -9.83
C MET A 154 -11.27 -24.34 -8.84
N ARG A 155 -12.57 -24.38 -9.16
CA ARG A 155 -13.63 -23.93 -8.25
C ARG A 155 -13.82 -24.93 -7.13
N TYR A 156 -13.61 -24.48 -5.89
CA TYR A 156 -13.96 -25.26 -4.71
C TYR A 156 -15.48 -25.25 -4.53
N LEU A 157 -16.11 -26.38 -4.84
CA LEU A 157 -17.52 -26.61 -4.58
C LEU A 157 -17.65 -27.56 -3.38
N PRO A 158 -18.40 -27.18 -2.33
CA PRO A 158 -18.76 -28.11 -1.27
C PRO A 158 -19.39 -29.38 -1.86
N GLU A 159 -19.05 -30.56 -1.33
CA GLU A 159 -19.60 -31.84 -1.85
C GLU A 159 -21.13 -31.86 -1.87
N GLU A 160 -21.77 -31.17 -0.93
CA GLU A 160 -23.23 -31.03 -0.84
C GLU A 160 -23.86 -30.29 -2.04
N THR A 161 -23.09 -29.46 -2.75
CA THR A 161 -23.57 -28.68 -3.90
C THR A 161 -23.36 -29.42 -5.22
N LYS A 162 -22.63 -30.54 -5.24
CA LYS A 162 -22.45 -31.42 -6.41
C LYS A 162 -23.66 -32.32 -6.65
N GLY A 163 -24.85 -31.72 -6.71
CA GLY A 163 -26.05 -32.42 -7.15
C GLY A 163 -25.89 -32.92 -8.60
N ILE A 164 -26.42 -34.11 -8.88
CA ILE A 164 -26.46 -34.67 -10.23
C ILE A 164 -27.21 -33.70 -11.16
N GLY A 165 -26.68 -33.45 -12.37
CA GLY A 165 -27.27 -32.52 -13.34
C GLY A 165 -26.87 -31.05 -13.20
N ARG A 166 -25.95 -30.72 -12.28
CA ARG A 166 -25.33 -29.39 -12.18
C ARG A 166 -24.01 -29.39 -12.95
N VAL A 167 -23.96 -28.62 -14.04
CA VAL A 167 -22.77 -28.46 -14.88
C VAL A 167 -22.01 -27.20 -14.45
N ILE A 168 -20.70 -27.35 -14.24
CA ILE A 168 -19.82 -26.26 -13.82
C ILE A 168 -19.17 -25.67 -15.06
N LEU A 169 -19.17 -24.34 -15.16
CA LEU A 169 -18.60 -23.62 -16.28
C LEU A 169 -17.33 -22.87 -15.89
N ASP A 170 -16.42 -22.75 -16.84
CA ASP A 170 -15.36 -21.75 -16.75
C ASP A 170 -15.96 -20.35 -16.82
N ALA A 171 -15.52 -19.49 -15.92
CA ALA A 171 -16.03 -18.13 -15.83
C ALA A 171 -14.99 -17.13 -16.32
N SER A 172 -15.34 -16.41 -17.38
CA SER A 172 -14.60 -15.25 -17.86
C SER A 172 -15.30 -13.98 -17.38
N PHE A 173 -14.76 -13.35 -16.35
CA PHE A 173 -15.34 -12.16 -15.73
C PHE A 173 -14.88 -10.86 -16.40
N SER A 174 -14.02 -10.91 -17.42
CA SER A 174 -13.49 -9.70 -18.05
C SER A 174 -14.57 -9.02 -18.91
N PRO A 175 -14.95 -7.76 -18.61
CA PRO A 175 -15.85 -6.99 -19.47
C PRO A 175 -15.13 -6.39 -20.70
N VAL A 176 -13.79 -6.42 -20.72
CA VAL A 176 -12.97 -5.92 -21.82
C VAL A 176 -12.62 -7.06 -22.76
N ARG A 177 -12.98 -6.92 -24.04
CA ARG A 177 -12.73 -7.93 -25.08
C ARG A 177 -11.36 -7.73 -25.72
N ARG A 178 -11.03 -6.48 -26.05
CA ARG A 178 -9.79 -6.16 -26.78
C ARG A 178 -9.22 -4.83 -26.32
N VAL A 179 -7.91 -4.80 -26.14
CA VAL A 179 -7.14 -3.58 -25.89
C VAL A 179 -5.90 -3.60 -26.76
N SER A 180 -5.76 -2.54 -27.56
CA SER A 180 -4.53 -2.24 -28.30
C SER A 180 -4.03 -0.85 -27.95
N TYR A 181 -2.73 -0.64 -28.05
CA TYR A 181 -2.14 0.67 -27.85
C TYR A 181 -1.06 0.92 -28.90
N ALA A 182 -0.91 2.19 -29.27
CA ALA A 182 0.15 2.69 -30.12
C ALA A 182 0.80 3.90 -29.44
N VAL A 183 2.10 4.07 -29.66
CA VAL A 183 2.86 5.23 -29.17
C VAL A 183 3.39 5.98 -30.38
N GLU A 184 3.05 7.25 -30.47
CA GLU A 184 3.49 8.17 -31.53
C GLU A 184 4.33 9.30 -30.90
N SER A 185 5.11 10.02 -31.71
CA SER A 185 5.83 11.21 -31.22
C SER A 185 4.90 12.42 -31.17
N ALA A 186 4.78 13.04 -30.00
CA ALA A 186 4.10 14.32 -29.80
C ALA A 186 5.08 15.49 -29.95
N ARG A 187 4.61 16.56 -30.58
CA ARG A 187 5.28 17.86 -30.53
C ARG A 187 4.47 18.80 -29.64
N VAL A 188 5.08 19.24 -28.55
CA VAL A 188 4.53 20.29 -27.70
C VAL A 188 5.49 21.47 -27.69
N GLU A 189 5.03 22.59 -28.22
CA GLU A 189 5.82 23.82 -28.40
C GLU A 189 7.12 23.55 -29.21
N GLN A 190 8.27 23.67 -28.55
CA GLN A 190 9.61 23.44 -29.11
C GLN A 190 10.15 22.02 -28.85
N ARG A 191 9.48 21.22 -28.00
CA ARG A 191 9.88 19.83 -27.71
C ARG A 191 9.19 18.85 -28.66
N THR A 192 9.97 18.03 -29.34
CA THR A 192 9.51 16.99 -30.28
C THR A 192 9.80 15.57 -29.79
N ASP A 193 10.39 15.44 -28.60
CA ASP A 193 10.87 14.20 -28.00
C ASP A 193 9.85 13.54 -27.05
N LEU A 194 8.60 13.99 -27.09
CA LEU A 194 7.53 13.55 -26.20
C LEU A 194 6.73 12.40 -26.85
N ASP A 195 6.13 11.58 -26.00
CA ASP A 195 5.30 10.46 -26.41
C ASP A 195 3.80 10.85 -26.37
N LYS A 196 3.06 10.37 -27.36
CA LYS A 196 1.59 10.36 -27.44
C LYS A 196 1.12 8.92 -27.34
N LEU A 197 0.27 8.63 -26.36
CA LEU A 197 -0.30 7.30 -26.18
C LEU A 197 -1.72 7.27 -26.76
N ILE A 198 -1.94 6.39 -27.72
CA ILE A 198 -3.26 6.10 -28.29
C ILE A 198 -3.67 4.71 -27.80
N MET A 199 -4.77 4.63 -27.09
CA MET A 199 -5.37 3.37 -26.64
C MET A 199 -6.69 3.13 -27.34
N ASP A 200 -6.89 1.93 -27.84
CA ASP A 200 -8.09 1.50 -28.54
C ASP A 200 -8.67 0.30 -27.78
N ILE A 201 -9.89 0.50 -27.26
CA ILE A 201 -10.51 -0.34 -26.23
C ILE A 201 -11.92 -0.75 -26.66
N GLU A 202 -12.16 -2.04 -26.61
CA GLU A 202 -13.42 -2.67 -26.97
C GLU A 202 -13.97 -3.44 -25.75
N THR A 203 -15.15 -3.05 -25.27
CA THR A 203 -15.86 -3.68 -24.15
C THR A 203 -17.03 -4.53 -24.65
N ASN A 204 -17.61 -5.33 -23.76
CA ASN A 204 -18.81 -6.10 -24.03
C ASN A 204 -20.12 -5.34 -23.69
N GLY A 205 -20.02 -4.04 -23.36
CA GLY A 205 -21.14 -3.18 -22.95
C GLY A 205 -21.47 -3.21 -21.45
N ALA A 206 -20.89 -4.11 -20.65
CA ALA A 206 -21.10 -4.11 -19.20
C ALA A 206 -20.49 -2.89 -18.49
N ILE A 207 -19.46 -2.30 -19.10
CA ILE A 207 -18.79 -1.08 -18.66
C ILE A 207 -18.48 -0.21 -19.87
N GLU A 208 -18.60 1.10 -19.70
CA GLU A 208 -18.18 2.05 -20.72
C GLU A 208 -16.65 2.05 -20.85
N PRO A 209 -16.10 2.18 -22.07
CA PRO A 209 -14.64 2.18 -22.27
C PRO A 209 -13.90 3.25 -21.45
N GLU A 210 -14.48 4.44 -21.29
CA GLU A 210 -13.89 5.53 -20.50
C GLU A 210 -13.82 5.17 -19.00
N GLU A 211 -14.92 4.63 -18.47
CA GLU A 211 -14.99 4.17 -17.08
C GLU A 211 -13.99 3.03 -16.84
N ALA A 212 -13.82 2.13 -17.81
CA ALA A 212 -12.85 1.05 -17.74
C ALA A 212 -11.41 1.57 -17.59
N ILE A 213 -11.00 2.57 -18.38
CA ILE A 213 -9.67 3.20 -18.25
C ILE A 213 -9.51 3.84 -16.88
N ARG A 214 -10.51 4.59 -16.41
CA ARG A 214 -10.46 5.28 -15.12
C ARG A 214 -10.29 4.28 -13.98
N TYR A 215 -11.03 3.17 -14.02
CA TYR A 215 -10.89 2.09 -13.06
C TYR A 215 -9.50 1.44 -13.12
N ALA A 216 -9.00 1.13 -14.32
CA ALA A 216 -7.68 0.53 -14.50
C ALA A 216 -6.55 1.45 -14.00
N ALA A 217 -6.64 2.75 -14.25
CA ALA A 217 -5.69 3.74 -13.75
C ALA A 217 -5.71 3.80 -12.21
N ARG A 218 -6.90 3.76 -11.60
CA ARG A 218 -7.03 3.72 -10.13
C ARG A 218 -6.38 2.49 -9.53
N VAL A 219 -6.66 1.30 -10.09
CA VAL A 219 -6.02 0.05 -9.67
C VAL A 219 -4.51 0.16 -9.77
N LEU A 220 -3.96 0.71 -10.85
CA LEU A 220 -2.52 0.87 -11.01
C LEU A 220 -1.92 1.83 -9.96
N VAL A 221 -2.57 2.95 -9.66
CA VAL A 221 -2.14 3.90 -8.62
C VAL A 221 -2.16 3.24 -7.24
N ASP A 222 -3.22 2.51 -6.92
CA ASP A 222 -3.34 1.81 -5.64
C ASP A 222 -2.21 0.78 -5.46
N GLN A 223 -1.89 0.01 -6.51
CA GLN A 223 -0.76 -0.94 -6.48
C GLN A 223 0.60 -0.23 -6.37
N LEU A 224 0.78 0.91 -7.05
CA LEU A 224 2.02 1.68 -6.99
C LEU A 224 2.22 2.42 -5.66
N SER A 225 1.15 2.74 -4.93
CA SER A 225 1.25 3.45 -3.65
C SER A 225 2.05 2.67 -2.59
N VAL A 226 2.07 1.34 -2.67
CA VAL A 226 2.87 0.49 -1.77
C VAL A 226 4.36 0.71 -1.98
N PHE A 227 4.79 0.91 -3.24
CA PHE A 227 6.18 1.23 -3.56
C PHE A 227 6.56 2.65 -3.13
N ALA A 228 5.61 3.59 -3.19
CA ALA A 228 5.84 4.95 -2.71
C ALA A 228 6.01 5.01 -1.18
N GLN A 229 5.35 4.09 -0.44
CA GLN A 229 5.48 3.93 1.01
C GLN A 229 6.71 3.13 1.43
N LEU A 230 7.44 2.57 0.46
CA LEU A 230 8.73 1.90 0.66
C LEU A 230 9.84 2.96 0.87
N GLU A 231 9.57 3.96 1.71
CA GLU A 231 10.63 4.80 2.25
C GLU A 231 11.52 3.90 3.12
N GLY A 232 12.79 3.86 2.74
CA GLY A 232 13.69 2.74 2.99
C GLY A 232 13.69 2.25 4.43
N THR A 233 13.96 0.95 4.60
CA THR A 233 14.68 0.47 5.76
C THR A 233 15.79 1.48 6.01
N ALA A 234 15.63 2.31 7.05
CA ALA A 234 16.70 3.20 7.47
C ALA A 234 17.90 2.28 7.64
N MET A 235 18.93 2.47 6.82
CA MET A 235 20.24 1.92 7.17
C MET A 235 20.44 2.36 8.60
N PRO A 236 20.68 1.46 9.56
CA PRO A 236 20.91 1.85 10.94
C PRO A 236 21.97 2.93 10.84
N THR A 237 21.60 4.17 11.15
CA THR A 237 22.58 5.22 11.27
C THR A 237 23.47 4.70 12.38
N GLU A 238 24.66 4.22 12.05
CA GLU A 238 25.69 4.01 13.06
C GLU A 238 25.85 5.38 13.68
N GLN A 239 25.19 5.59 14.83
CA GLN A 239 25.58 6.67 15.72
C GLN A 239 27.07 6.46 15.89
N PRO A 240 27.93 7.44 15.55
CA PRO A 240 29.33 7.31 15.84
C PRO A 240 29.40 7.06 17.34
N LYS A 241 29.80 5.84 17.74
CA LYS A 241 30.07 5.51 19.13
C LYS A 241 31.15 6.50 19.54
N SER A 242 30.77 7.57 20.23
CA SER A 242 31.72 8.37 20.99
C SER A 242 32.52 7.37 21.84
N PRO A 243 33.86 7.40 21.80
CA PRO A 243 34.66 6.45 22.56
C PRO A 243 34.21 6.52 24.01
N ALA A 244 33.74 5.39 24.54
CA ALA A 244 33.26 5.28 25.91
C ALA A 244 34.43 5.60 26.84
N VAL A 245 34.47 6.82 27.37
CA VAL A 245 35.35 7.15 28.48
C VAL A 245 34.80 6.39 29.68
N ASP A 246 35.65 5.59 30.34
CA ASP A 246 35.21 4.78 31.47
C ASP A 246 34.52 5.67 32.53
N PRO A 247 33.30 5.34 32.98
CA PRO A 247 32.54 6.14 33.93
C PRO A 247 33.27 6.43 35.26
N ILE A 248 34.32 5.68 35.57
CA ILE A 248 35.16 5.90 36.75
C ILE A 248 36.03 7.16 36.64
N LEU A 249 36.45 7.54 35.43
CA LEU A 249 37.32 8.69 35.19
C LEU A 249 36.59 10.02 35.41
N LEU A 250 35.27 10.02 35.19
CA LEU A 250 34.36 11.17 35.37
C LEU A 250 33.98 11.42 36.84
N ARG A 251 34.41 10.57 37.79
CA ARG A 251 34.07 10.75 39.21
C ARG A 251 34.97 11.82 39.85
N PRO A 252 34.45 12.60 40.82
CA PRO A 252 35.26 13.55 41.58
C PRO A 252 36.30 12.85 42.45
N VAL A 253 37.41 13.53 42.73
CA VAL A 253 38.46 13.06 43.65
C VAL A 253 37.95 12.92 45.09
N ASP A 254 36.90 13.65 45.47
CA ASP A 254 36.27 13.54 46.80
C ASP A 254 35.69 12.14 47.09
N ASP A 255 35.31 11.42 46.04
CA ASP A 255 34.72 10.07 46.10
C ASP A 255 35.77 8.97 46.33
N LEU A 256 37.06 9.33 46.39
CA LEU A 256 38.18 8.42 46.65
C LEU A 256 38.45 8.19 48.15
N GLU A 257 37.63 8.74 49.06
CA GLU A 257 37.77 8.56 50.52
C GLU A 257 39.19 8.85 51.06
N LEU A 258 39.90 9.80 50.43
CA LEU A 258 41.23 10.22 50.85
C LEU A 258 41.17 11.03 52.15
N THR A 259 42.27 11.07 52.90
CA THR A 259 42.37 11.99 54.05
C THR A 259 42.09 13.43 53.62
N VAL A 260 41.48 14.19 54.54
CA VAL A 260 41.12 15.62 54.35
C VAL A 260 42.31 16.45 53.87
N ARG A 261 43.54 16.08 54.27
CA ARG A 261 44.77 16.73 53.80
C ARG A 261 45.02 16.44 52.31
N SER A 262 44.99 15.18 51.90
CA SER A 262 45.26 14.74 50.54
C SER A 262 44.22 15.29 49.55
N ALA A 263 42.92 15.25 49.89
CA ALA A 263 41.86 15.80 49.05
C ALA A 263 41.96 17.33 48.85
N ASN A 264 42.25 18.08 49.92
CA ASN A 264 42.41 19.54 49.83
C ASN A 264 43.67 19.98 49.07
N CYS A 265 44.76 19.21 49.16
CA CYS A 265 45.97 19.48 48.37
C CYS A 265 45.72 19.26 46.87
N LEU A 266 44.98 18.21 46.49
CA LEU A 266 44.64 17.94 45.08
C LEU A 266 43.72 19.02 44.49
N LYS A 267 42.74 19.50 45.27
CA LYS A 267 41.88 20.62 44.87
C LYS A 267 42.64 21.94 44.69
N ALA A 268 43.64 22.20 45.53
CA ALA A 268 44.45 23.41 45.44
C ALA A 268 45.26 23.48 44.12
N GLU A 269 45.61 22.33 43.56
CA GLU A 269 46.28 22.21 42.25
C GLU A 269 45.30 22.02 41.08
N ASN A 270 44.01 22.33 41.28
CA ASN A 270 42.95 22.22 40.28
C ASN A 270 42.69 20.79 39.76
N ILE A 271 42.97 19.75 40.56
CA ILE A 271 42.68 18.36 40.23
C ILE A 271 41.34 17.98 40.86
N TYR A 272 40.29 17.91 40.04
CA TYR A 272 38.91 17.68 40.52
C TYR A 272 38.38 16.29 40.20
N TYR A 273 38.82 15.67 39.12
CA TYR A 273 38.34 14.36 38.66
C TYR A 273 39.43 13.29 38.71
N ILE A 274 39.01 12.04 38.80
CA ILE A 274 39.93 10.88 38.80
C ILE A 274 40.75 10.83 37.50
N GLY A 275 40.15 11.19 36.35
CA GLY A 275 40.85 11.27 35.07
C GLY A 275 41.97 12.32 35.02
N ASP A 276 41.86 13.40 35.79
CA ASP A 276 42.91 14.43 35.91
C ASP A 276 44.07 13.92 36.76
N LEU A 277 43.76 13.19 37.84
CA LEU A 277 44.74 12.67 38.79
C LEU A 277 45.65 11.60 38.16
N ILE A 278 45.08 10.71 37.34
CA ILE A 278 45.77 9.58 36.71
C ILE A 278 46.82 10.03 35.69
N GLN A 279 46.64 11.19 35.06
CA GLN A 279 47.61 11.73 34.12
C GLN A 279 48.83 12.35 34.80
N ARG A 280 48.74 12.65 36.10
CA ARG A 280 49.85 13.22 36.86
C ARG A 280 50.84 12.14 37.26
N THR A 281 52.12 12.47 37.09
CA THR A 281 53.20 11.60 37.53
C THR A 281 53.47 11.80 39.02
N GLU A 282 54.05 10.78 39.65
CA GLU A 282 54.41 10.82 41.06
C GLU A 282 55.35 11.99 41.41
N THR A 283 56.28 12.28 40.51
CA THR A 283 57.28 13.35 40.65
C THR A 283 56.65 14.74 40.55
N GLU A 284 55.52 14.89 39.85
CA GLU A 284 54.76 16.14 39.79
C GLU A 284 53.93 16.34 41.07
N LEU A 285 53.26 15.29 41.55
CA LEU A 285 52.47 15.37 42.78
C LEU A 285 53.34 15.69 44.01
N LEU A 286 54.57 15.19 44.07
CA LEU A 286 55.49 15.49 45.19
C LEU A 286 55.99 16.96 45.19
N LYS A 287 55.86 17.69 44.08
CA LYS A 287 56.19 19.12 43.99
C LYS A 287 55.07 20.01 44.52
N THR A 288 53.85 19.47 44.67
CA THR A 288 52.70 20.20 45.21
C THR A 288 52.95 20.61 46.67
N PRO A 289 52.71 21.89 47.04
CA PRO A 289 52.86 22.36 48.41
C PRO A 289 51.95 21.57 49.35
N ASN A 290 52.50 21.12 50.48
CA ASN A 290 51.82 20.36 51.54
C ASN A 290 51.44 18.90 51.20
N LEU A 291 51.83 18.35 50.05
CA LEU A 291 51.70 16.92 49.75
C LEU A 291 52.96 16.14 50.17
N GLY A 292 52.87 15.37 51.26
CA GLY A 292 53.98 14.57 51.78
C GLY A 292 54.01 13.13 51.26
N ARG A 293 55.14 12.43 51.47
CA ARG A 293 55.32 11.00 51.10
C ARG A 293 54.22 10.08 51.63
N LYS A 294 53.65 10.38 52.79
CA LYS A 294 52.54 9.60 53.40
C LYS A 294 51.23 9.76 52.61
N SER A 295 50.88 10.97 52.20
CA SER A 295 49.70 11.27 51.37
C SER A 295 49.83 10.70 49.96
N LEU A 296 51.05 10.68 49.41
CA LEU A 296 51.32 10.10 48.10
C LEU A 296 51.12 8.58 48.07
N ASN A 297 51.58 7.87 49.12
CA ASN A 297 51.35 6.43 49.25
C ASN A 297 49.86 6.10 49.45
N GLU A 298 49.13 6.92 50.21
CA GLU A 298 47.68 6.80 50.38
C GLU A 298 46.94 6.91 49.03
N ILE A 299 47.28 7.93 48.21
CA ILE A 299 46.68 8.11 46.87
C ILE A 299 46.96 6.89 45.97
N LYS A 300 48.19 6.35 46.01
CA LYS A 300 48.56 5.15 45.23
C LYS A 300 47.78 3.91 45.64
N GLU A 301 47.63 3.67 46.94
CA GLU A 301 46.93 2.50 47.47
C GLU A 301 45.43 2.55 47.10
N VAL A 302 44.81 3.72 47.23
CA VAL A 302 43.40 3.93 46.88
C VAL A 302 43.19 3.82 45.38
N LEU A 303 44.06 4.39 44.54
CA LEU A 303 43.98 4.22 43.08
C LEU A 303 44.17 2.75 42.67
N ALA A 304 45.13 2.06 43.29
CA ALA A 304 45.39 0.65 43.02
C ALA A 304 44.21 -0.26 43.41
N SER A 305 43.51 0.04 44.51
CA SER A 305 42.29 -0.70 44.89
C SER A 305 41.16 -0.58 43.86
N ARG A 306 41.18 0.47 43.03
CA ARG A 306 40.23 0.68 41.93
C ARG A 306 40.81 0.31 40.56
N GLY A 307 41.99 -0.33 40.54
CA GLY A 307 42.64 -0.81 39.31
C GLY A 307 43.30 0.29 38.47
N LEU A 308 43.57 1.46 39.04
CA LEU A 308 44.12 2.63 38.33
C LEU A 308 45.54 2.92 38.81
N THR A 309 46.39 3.46 37.94
CA THR A 309 47.78 3.79 38.26
C THR A 309 48.13 5.22 37.86
N LEU A 310 49.08 5.84 38.56
CA LEU A 310 49.54 7.20 38.25
C LEU A 310 50.44 7.20 37.02
N GLY A 311 50.28 8.21 36.16
CA GLY A 311 51.06 8.40 34.93
C GLY A 311 50.48 7.73 33.68
N MET A 312 49.21 7.32 33.68
CA MET A 312 48.56 6.80 32.46
C MET A 312 48.15 7.97 31.56
N LYS A 313 48.47 7.90 30.26
CA LYS A 313 48.08 8.92 29.28
C LYS A 313 46.72 8.56 28.70
N LEU A 314 45.74 9.45 28.89
CA LEU A 314 44.39 9.32 28.32
C LEU A 314 44.31 10.21 27.08
N GLU A 315 44.18 9.63 25.88
CA GLU A 315 44.16 10.40 24.62
C GLU A 315 42.84 11.19 24.41
N ASN A 316 41.76 10.79 25.10
CA ASN A 316 40.42 11.39 24.95
C ASN A 316 39.94 12.14 26.20
N TRP A 317 40.86 12.77 26.96
CA TRP A 317 40.54 13.52 28.18
C TRP A 317 41.08 14.95 28.14
N PRO A 318 40.30 15.98 28.50
CA PRO A 318 38.91 15.94 29.01
C PRO A 318 37.85 15.86 27.89
N PRO A 319 36.74 15.12 28.07
CA PRO A 319 35.65 15.09 27.09
C PRO A 319 34.93 16.46 27.03
N ALA A 320 34.47 16.83 25.84
CA ALA A 320 33.78 18.09 25.61
C ALA A 320 32.51 18.21 26.48
N GLY A 321 32.49 19.20 27.39
CA GLY A 321 31.38 19.45 28.33
C GLY A 321 31.72 19.26 29.81
N LEU A 322 32.94 18.84 30.15
CA LEU A 322 33.41 18.78 31.53
C LEU A 322 33.82 20.20 32.02
N GLU A 323 32.87 20.94 32.59
CA GLU A 323 33.18 22.22 33.25
C GLU A 323 33.88 21.97 34.59
N HIS A 324 35.16 22.34 34.68
CA HIS A 324 35.80 22.50 35.99
C HIS A 324 35.08 23.62 36.73
N ARG A 325 34.29 23.29 37.76
CA ARG A 325 33.68 24.28 38.64
C ARG A 325 34.79 25.01 39.42
N THR A 326 35.45 25.98 38.78
CA THR A 326 36.29 26.95 39.44
C THR A 326 35.41 27.74 40.40
N GLY A 327 35.73 27.69 41.70
CA GLY A 327 35.01 28.38 42.76
C GLY A 327 35.06 29.90 42.60
N ALA A 328 34.15 30.46 41.80
CA ALA A 328 33.88 31.88 41.71
C ALA A 328 32.49 32.16 41.09
N ALA A 329 31.45 31.42 41.49
CA ALA A 329 30.07 31.71 41.08
C ALA A 329 29.03 31.25 42.12
N ALA A 330 29.32 31.46 43.41
CA ALA A 330 28.28 31.45 44.44
C ALA A 330 27.70 32.88 44.55
N ARG A 331 26.86 33.27 43.59
CA ARG A 331 25.79 34.28 43.76
C ARG A 331 24.96 34.39 42.49
N GLY A 332 23.73 33.90 42.57
CA GLY A 332 22.63 34.32 41.69
C GLY A 332 22.20 33.32 40.63
N ARG A 333 21.29 32.41 41.02
CA ARG A 333 19.98 32.19 40.35
C ARG A 333 19.27 31.07 41.09
N ALA A 334 18.43 31.48 42.05
CA ALA A 334 17.37 30.65 42.58
C ALA A 334 16.17 30.78 41.63
N ASP A 335 15.58 29.62 41.37
CA ASP A 335 14.17 29.36 41.10
C ASP A 335 13.52 30.02 39.87
N ASP A 336 13.37 29.22 38.81
CA ASP A 336 12.06 29.15 38.15
C ASP A 336 11.83 27.74 37.58
N HIS A 337 10.88 27.03 38.18
CA HIS A 337 10.37 25.74 37.75
C HIS A 337 8.87 25.95 37.51
N PRO A 338 8.34 25.90 36.26
CA PRO A 338 6.91 25.97 36.09
C PRO A 338 6.27 24.61 36.33
N ARG A 339 5.23 24.67 37.17
CA ARG A 339 4.39 23.60 37.68
C ARG A 339 3.66 22.84 36.56
N GLN A 340 3.58 21.53 36.74
CA GLN A 340 2.52 20.70 36.17
C GLN A 340 1.17 21.15 36.73
N GLU A 341 0.22 21.51 35.88
CA GLU A 341 -1.20 21.55 36.24
C GLU A 341 -2.10 21.08 35.09
N ALA A 342 -2.97 20.14 35.47
CA ALA A 342 -4.03 19.42 34.78
C ALA A 342 -4.69 20.09 33.54
N LEU A 343 -4.71 19.37 32.42
CA LEU A 343 -5.64 19.62 31.32
C LEU A 343 -6.81 18.64 31.37
N ALA A 344 -7.93 19.12 31.92
CA ALA A 344 -9.23 18.46 31.89
C ALA A 344 -9.92 18.62 30.52
N ARG A 345 -10.70 17.61 30.17
CA ARG A 345 -11.47 17.39 28.94
C ARG A 345 -12.45 18.54 28.63
N GLN A 346 -12.49 19.00 27.38
CA GLN A 346 -13.62 19.77 26.82
C GLN A 346 -14.38 18.93 25.77
N PRO A 347 -15.72 19.01 25.70
CA PRO A 347 -16.52 18.30 24.69
C PRO A 347 -16.59 19.05 23.35
N PRO A 348 -16.93 18.37 22.22
CA PRO A 348 -16.88 18.94 20.88
C PRO A 348 -18.06 19.90 20.56
N PRO A 349 -17.90 20.79 19.56
CA PRO A 349 -18.89 21.81 19.22
C PRO A 349 -20.11 21.25 18.46
N ARG A 350 -21.29 21.80 18.76
CA ARG A 350 -22.58 21.47 18.11
C ARG A 350 -22.67 22.09 16.71
N VAL A 351 -22.88 21.26 15.70
CA VAL A 351 -23.18 21.64 14.30
C VAL A 351 -24.66 22.05 14.17
N ARG A 352 -24.95 23.21 13.56
CA ARG A 352 -26.32 23.65 13.22
C ARG A 352 -26.81 22.98 11.92
N PRO A 353 -28.08 22.53 11.83
CA PRO A 353 -28.64 21.98 10.58
C PRO A 353 -29.12 23.09 9.61
N PRO A 354 -29.23 22.79 8.29
CA PRO A 354 -29.65 23.74 7.27
C PRO A 354 -31.17 23.99 7.24
N ALA A 355 -31.55 25.20 6.84
CA ALA A 355 -32.93 25.69 6.77
C ALA A 355 -33.75 25.00 5.66
N ARG A 356 -35.01 24.62 5.96
CA ARG A 356 -36.00 24.11 5.00
C ARG A 356 -36.76 25.26 4.30
N PRO A 357 -37.21 25.09 3.04
CA PRO A 357 -37.92 26.12 2.30
C PRO A 357 -39.40 26.21 2.71
N ARG A 358 -39.92 27.44 2.80
CA ARG A 358 -41.34 27.74 3.07
C ARG A 358 -42.17 27.59 1.80
N TYR A 359 -43.16 26.69 1.80
CA TYR A 359 -44.29 26.73 0.86
C TYR A 359 -45.23 27.89 1.23
N ARG A 360 -45.55 28.75 0.25
CA ARG A 360 -46.69 29.68 0.31
C ARG A 360 -47.96 28.93 -0.14
N ARG A 361 -49.05 29.17 0.58
CA ARG A 361 -50.42 28.90 0.14
C ARG A 361 -50.80 29.77 -1.05
#